data_AF-A0A3B1A866-F1
#
_entry.id   AF-A0A3B1A866-F1
#
_cell.length_a   1.000
_cell.length_b   1.000
_cell.length_c   1.000
_cell.angle_alpha   90.00
_cell.angle_beta   90.00
_cell.angle_gamma   90.00
#
_symmetry.space_group_name_H-M   'P 1'
#
loop_
_entity.id
_entity.type
_entity.pdbx_description
1 polymer ?
#
loop_
_entity_poly.entity_id
_entity_poly.type
_entity_poly.pdbx_seq_one_letter_code
_entity_poly.pdbx_strand_id
1 'polypeptide(L)'
;MPTRYLAILLSVLFILLQYDLWIGDGSIPAAWELEQSIKLQQRQNTRIKDRNNALDAEVKDLKSGLQAIEERARSELGMIKEDETFFQVIEK
;
A
#
# COMPACT_ATOMS: atom_id res chain seq x y z
N MET A 1 21.24 -47.67 -41.03
CA MET A 1 21.87 -47.53 -39.70
C MET A 1 22.13 -46.09 -39.21
N PRO A 2 22.10 -44.99 -40.02
CA PRO A 2 22.35 -43.63 -39.48
C PRO A 2 21.11 -42.95 -38.85
N THR A 3 19.90 -43.37 -39.22
CA THR A 3 18.64 -42.76 -38.76
C THR A 3 18.36 -42.97 -37.27
N ARG A 4 18.86 -44.06 -36.68
CA ARG A 4 18.68 -44.36 -35.24
C ARG A 4 19.42 -43.36 -34.35
N TYR A 5 20.62 -42.93 -34.75
CA TYR A 5 21.37 -41.92 -34.01
C TYR A 5 20.74 -40.54 -34.11
N LEU A 6 20.20 -40.19 -35.29
CA LEU A 6 19.48 -38.94 -35.48
C LEU A 6 18.21 -38.89 -34.62
N ALA A 7 17.47 -40.00 -34.54
CA ALA A 7 16.29 -40.10 -33.67
C ALA A 7 16.64 -39.96 -32.19
N ILE A 8 17.73 -40.55 -31.73
CA ILE A 8 18.20 -40.40 -30.34
C ILE A 8 18.59 -38.95 -30.06
N LEU A 9 19.35 -38.31 -30.95
CA LEU A 9 19.74 -36.91 -30.81
C LEU A 9 18.50 -36.00 -30.72
N LEU A 10 17.51 -36.21 -31.60
CA LEU A 10 16.28 -35.43 -31.61
C LEU A 10 15.49 -35.63 -30.30
N SER A 11 15.39 -36.87 -29.81
CA SER A 11 14.71 -37.18 -28.55
C SER A 11 15.39 -36.53 -27.35
N VAL A 12 16.72 -36.54 -27.30
CA VAL A 12 17.48 -35.87 -26.23
C VAL A 12 17.24 -34.36 -26.27
N LEU A 13 17.32 -33.74 -27.47
CA LEU A 13 17.05 -32.31 -27.63
C LEU A 13 15.61 -31.95 -27.24
N PHE A 14 14.65 -32.80 -27.59
CA PHE A 14 13.25 -32.63 -27.23
C PHE A 14 13.06 -32.70 -25.71
N ILE A 15 13.66 -33.69 -25.03
CA ILE A 15 13.58 -33.82 -23.57
C ILE A 15 14.20 -32.61 -22.87
N LEU A 16 15.34 -32.10 -23.35
CA LEU A 16 15.97 -30.91 -22.79
C LEU A 16 15.06 -29.68 -22.90
N LEU A 17 14.40 -29.50 -24.04
CA LEU A 17 13.47 -28.40 -24.26
C LEU A 17 12.20 -28.53 -23.40
N GLN A 18 11.70 -29.75 -23.22
CA GLN A 18 10.59 -30.03 -22.30
C GLN A 18 10.98 -29.76 -20.85
N TYR A 19 12.21 -30.10 -20.44
CA TYR A 19 12.71 -29.85 -19.09
C TYR A 19 12.82 -28.35 -18.80
N ASP A 20 13.35 -27.57 -19.74
CA ASP A 20 13.45 -26.11 -19.62
C ASP A 20 12.08 -25.44 -19.53
N LEU A 21 11.08 -25.95 -20.26
CA LEU A 21 9.71 -25.43 -20.18
C LEU A 21 9.06 -25.71 -18.82
N TRP A 22 9.42 -26.82 -18.16
CA TRP A 22 8.84 -27.20 -16.86
C TRP A 22 9.57 -26.58 -15.67
N ILE A 23 10.84 -26.19 -15.80
CA ILE A 23 11.73 -25.78 -14.69
C ILE A 23 12.37 -24.40 -14.90
N GLY A 24 12.33 -23.85 -16.11
CA GLY A 24 12.82 -22.49 -16.41
C GLY A 24 11.95 -21.40 -15.79
N ASP A 25 12.33 -20.15 -16.01
CA ASP A 25 11.77 -18.94 -15.34
C ASP A 25 10.25 -18.73 -15.49
N GLY A 26 9.57 -19.53 -16.33
CA GLY A 26 8.11 -19.59 -16.46
C GLY A 26 7.44 -20.78 -15.76
N SER A 27 8.17 -21.51 -14.92
CA SER A 27 7.70 -22.75 -14.29
C SER A 27 6.60 -22.49 -13.24
N ILE A 28 5.59 -23.38 -13.23
CA ILE A 28 4.47 -23.42 -12.28
C ILE A 28 4.89 -23.18 -10.80
N PRO A 29 6.03 -23.69 -10.31
CA PRO A 29 6.47 -23.45 -8.93
C PRO A 29 6.83 -21.99 -8.65
N ALA A 30 7.50 -21.32 -9.59
CA ALA A 30 7.94 -19.93 -9.42
C ALA A 30 6.74 -18.95 -9.39
N ALA A 31 5.74 -19.20 -10.22
CA ALA A 31 4.49 -18.45 -10.19
C ALA A 31 3.75 -18.62 -8.85
N TRP A 32 3.79 -19.82 -8.27
CA TRP A 32 3.12 -20.10 -7.00
C TRP A 32 3.83 -19.46 -5.81
N GLU A 33 5.17 -19.44 -5.79
CA GLU A 33 5.96 -18.75 -4.76
C GLU A 33 5.77 -17.23 -4.83
N LEU A 34 5.76 -16.67 -6.05
CA LEU A 34 5.48 -15.25 -6.27
C LEU A 34 4.06 -14.89 -5.81
N GLU A 35 3.05 -15.70 -6.14
CA GLU A 35 1.66 -15.48 -5.70
C GLU A 35 1.51 -15.55 -4.17
N GLN A 36 2.22 -16.48 -3.51
CA GLN A 36 2.24 -16.55 -2.05
C GLN A 36 2.86 -15.30 -1.43
N SER A 37 3.97 -14.79 -1.98
CA SER A 37 4.61 -13.56 -1.48
C SER A 37 3.68 -12.34 -1.60
N ILE A 38 2.94 -12.22 -2.71
CA ILE A 38 1.97 -11.15 -2.95
C ILE A 38 0.83 -11.22 -1.93
N LYS A 39 0.28 -12.41 -1.68
CA LYS A 39 -0.77 -12.60 -0.68
C LYS A 39 -0.31 -12.23 0.73
N LEU A 40 0.94 -12.52 1.07
CA LEU A 40 1.50 -12.19 2.37
C LEU A 40 1.68 -10.68 2.56
N GLN A 41 2.20 -9.99 1.53
CA GLN A 41 2.36 -8.54 1.54
C GLN A 41 1.01 -7.80 1.54
N GLN A 42 0.01 -8.28 0.80
CA GLN A 42 -1.33 -7.70 0.81
C GLN A 42 -1.95 -7.73 2.22
N ARG A 43 -1.82 -8.84 2.95
CA ARG A 43 -2.33 -8.93 4.34
C ARG A 43 -1.66 -7.92 5.26
N GLN A 44 -0.35 -7.70 5.12
CA GLN A 44 0.37 -6.71 5.91
C GLN A 44 -0.07 -5.28 5.57
N ASN A 45 -0.22 -4.98 4.27
CA ASN A 45 -0.68 -3.67 3.81
C ASN A 45 -2.09 -3.35 4.29
N THR A 46 -3.02 -4.31 4.25
CA THR A 46 -4.39 -4.09 4.78
C THR A 46 -4.36 -3.70 6.25
N ARG A 47 -3.56 -4.40 7.08
CA ARG A 47 -3.45 -4.10 8.51
C ARG A 47 -2.88 -2.70 8.78
N ILE A 48 -1.89 -2.28 8.00
CA ILE A 48 -1.30 -0.93 8.13
C ILE A 48 -2.32 0.14 7.69
N LYS A 49 -3.06 -0.12 6.61
CA LYS A 49 -4.07 0.79 6.08
C LYS A 49 -5.21 1.02 7.08
N ASP A 50 -5.69 -0.03 7.73
CA ASP A 50 -6.75 0.09 8.74
C ASP A 50 -6.31 0.93 9.95
N ARG A 51 -5.06 0.74 10.40
CA ARG A 51 -4.49 1.56 11.49
C ARG A 51 -4.30 3.02 11.07
N ASN A 52 -3.86 3.25 9.84
CA ASN A 52 -3.69 4.60 9.32
C ASN A 52 -5.03 5.33 9.23
N ASN A 53 -6.06 4.67 8.72
CA ASN A 53 -7.42 5.23 8.66
C ASN A 53 -7.97 5.56 10.07
N ALA A 54 -7.73 4.69 11.06
CA ALA A 54 -8.14 4.95 12.43
C ALA A 54 -7.41 6.16 13.04
N LEU A 55 -6.10 6.26 12.84
CA LEU A 55 -5.29 7.39 13.30
C LEU A 55 -5.66 8.69 12.60
N ASP A 56 -5.96 8.66 11.30
CA ASP A 56 -6.38 9.85 10.55
C ASP A 56 -7.73 10.38 11.04
N ALA A 57 -8.66 9.46 11.35
CA ALA A 57 -9.93 9.82 11.98
C ALA A 57 -9.74 10.44 13.37
N GLU A 58 -8.84 9.89 14.18
CA GLU A 58 -8.52 10.41 15.51
C GLU A 58 -7.85 11.80 15.44
N VAL A 59 -6.91 12.01 14.51
CA VAL A 59 -6.29 13.31 14.26
C VAL A 59 -7.33 14.33 13.81
N LYS A 60 -8.27 13.93 12.95
CA LYS A 60 -9.34 14.82 12.48
C LYS A 60 -10.29 15.22 13.62
N ASP A 61 -10.65 14.28 14.48
CA ASP A 61 -11.50 14.54 15.65
C ASP A 61 -10.79 15.47 16.66
N LEU A 62 -9.52 15.21 16.96
CA LEU A 62 -8.68 16.07 17.80
C LEU A 62 -8.59 17.49 17.26
N LYS A 63 -8.36 17.66 15.94
CA LYS A 63 -8.32 18.98 15.30
C LYS A 63 -9.67 19.70 15.38
N SER A 64 -10.77 18.98 15.15
CA SER A 64 -12.12 19.54 15.25
C SER A 64 -12.44 19.98 16.68
N GLY A 65 -12.05 19.17 17.68
CA GLY A 65 -12.24 19.50 19.10
C GLY A 65 -11.43 20.73 19.52
N LEU A 66 -10.18 20.84 19.07
CA LEU A 66 -9.33 22.00 19.33
C LEU A 66 -9.89 23.28 18.68
N GLN A 67 -10.40 23.20 17.45
CA GLN A 67 -11.05 24.32 16.78
C GLN A 67 -12.30 24.78 17.53
N ALA A 68 -13.14 23.86 17.99
CA ALA A 68 -14.32 24.18 18.78
C ALA A 68 -13.96 24.87 20.12
N ILE A 69 -12.85 24.46 20.75
CA ILE A 69 -12.34 25.10 21.98
C ILE A 69 -11.80 26.50 21.68
N GLU A 70 -11.05 26.68 20.60
CA GLU A 70 -10.49 27.98 20.19
C GLU A 70 -11.59 29.00 19.86
N GLU A 71 -12.65 28.56 19.17
CA GLU A 71 -13.80 29.38 18.83
C GLU A 71 -14.58 29.82 20.08
N ARG A 72 -14.71 28.93 21.07
CA ARG A 72 -15.29 29.25 22.38
C ARG A 72 -14.41 30.22 23.18
N ALA A 73 -13.09 30.04 23.18
CA ALA A 73 -12.17 30.97 23.87
C ALA A 73 -12.21 32.37 23.24
N ARG A 74 -12.30 32.46 21.91
CA ARG A 74 -12.45 33.73 21.19
C ARG A 74 -13.81 34.39 21.44
N SER A 75 -14.90 33.62 21.41
CA SER A 75 -16.26 34.15 21.53
C SER A 75 -16.71 34.44 22.95
N GLU A 76 -16.34 33.62 23.94
CA GLU A 76 -16.83 33.76 25.33
C GLU A 76 -15.82 34.46 26.24
N LEU A 77 -14.52 34.27 26.02
CA LEU A 77 -13.47 34.81 26.90
C LEU A 77 -12.75 36.02 26.29
N GLY A 78 -13.05 36.39 25.05
CA GLY A 78 -12.38 37.49 24.34
C GLY A 78 -10.87 37.27 24.21
N MET A 79 -10.40 36.02 24.27
CA MET A 79 -8.98 35.69 24.16
C MET A 79 -8.51 35.88 22.72
N ILE A 80 -7.43 36.64 22.56
CA ILE A 80 -6.74 36.93 21.30
C ILE A 80 -5.33 36.33 21.40
N LYS A 81 -4.82 35.70 20.34
CA LYS A 81 -3.43 35.22 20.30
C LYS A 81 -2.46 36.41 20.43
N GLU A 82 -1.26 36.17 20.99
CA GLU A 82 -0.27 37.23 21.26
C GLU A 82 0.10 38.10 20.04
N ASP A 83 -0.11 37.60 18.81
CA ASP A 83 0.18 38.30 17.54
C ASP A 83 -1.07 38.64 16.68
N GLU A 84 -2.30 38.58 17.22
CA GLU A 84 -3.52 38.90 16.46
C GLU A 84 -4.08 40.30 16.79
N THR A 85 -4.33 41.12 15.76
CA THR A 85 -4.99 42.44 15.90
C THR A 85 -6.51 42.29 15.68
N PHE A 86 -7.30 42.48 16.75
CA PHE A 86 -8.76 42.39 16.71
C PHE A 86 -9.38 43.71 16.23
N PHE A 87 -10.03 43.72 15.07
CA PHE A 87 -10.77 44.86 14.54
C PHE A 87 -12.28 44.67 14.76
N GLN A 88 -12.87 45.39 15.72
CA GLN A 88 -14.32 45.45 15.89
C GLN A 88 -14.88 46.59 15.05
N VAL A 89 -15.52 46.27 13.92
CA VAL A 89 -16.18 47.26 13.08
C VAL A 89 -17.53 47.61 13.73
N ILE A 90 -17.63 48.81 14.30
CA ILE A 90 -18.91 49.37 14.77
C ILE A 90 -19.50 50.15 13.60
N GLU A 91 -20.53 49.61 12.97
CA GLU A 91 -21.36 50.37 12.02
C GLU A 91 -22.18 51.42 12.78
N LYS A 92 -22.25 52.63 12.21
CA LYS A 92 -22.82 53.84 12.83
C LYS A 92 -24.34 53.85 12.83
#